data_AF-A0A7V9MZ91-F1
#
_entry.id   AF-A0A7V9MZ91-F1
#
_cell.length_a   1.000
_cell.length_b   1.000
_cell.length_c   1.000
_cell.angle_alpha   90.00
_cell.angle_beta   90.00
_cell.angle_gamma   90.00
#
_symmetry.space_group_name_H-M   'P 1'
#
loop_
_entity.id
_entity.type
_entity.pdbx_description
1 polymer ?
#
loop_
_entity_poly.entity_id
_entity_poly.type
_entity_poly.pdbx_seq_one_letter_code
_entity_poly.pdbx_strand_id
1 'polypeptide(L)'
;MLAGAGTLQLGTGGSLPNGGPLAVNGGVLDLNGHTQTVGALSGAGGAILLGSGSLTTSSGADTVLATDISGSGSLTKAGTGTLTLTANNTYTGTTTISGGTLQLGNGGSGGRVIGNITNNATLVFNHSASPIPISGIISGTGAVIKQNVNLLNLSGINIPVRPPSTPVR
;
A
#
# COMPACT_ATOMS: atom_id res chain seq x y z
N MET A 1 -16.19 0.95 -11.62
CA MET A 1 -15.40 -0.28 -11.91
C MET A 1 -14.72 -0.08 -13.24
N LEU A 2 -13.40 -0.29 -13.33
CA LEU A 2 -12.69 -0.37 -14.59
C LEU A 2 -12.64 -1.83 -15.04
N ALA A 3 -13.00 -2.08 -16.30
CA ALA A 3 -12.94 -3.38 -16.97
C ALA A 3 -12.55 -3.16 -18.45
N GLY A 4 -11.85 -4.12 -19.05
CA GLY A 4 -11.40 -4.03 -20.46
C GLY A 4 -9.96 -3.49 -20.60
N ALA A 5 -9.63 -2.87 -21.74
CA ALA A 5 -8.27 -2.37 -22.06
C ALA A 5 -8.15 -0.83 -22.05
N GLY A 6 -9.23 -0.11 -21.72
CA GLY A 6 -9.28 1.36 -21.78
C GLY A 6 -8.55 2.05 -20.63
N THR A 7 -8.23 3.33 -20.81
CA THR A 7 -7.67 4.20 -19.78
C THR A 7 -8.73 5.16 -19.28
N LEU A 8 -8.93 5.22 -17.97
CA LEU A 8 -9.63 6.30 -17.29
C LEU A 8 -8.56 7.22 -16.67
N GLN A 9 -8.34 8.36 -17.30
CA GLN A 9 -7.41 9.38 -16.79
C GLN A 9 -8.18 10.48 -16.05
N LEU A 10 -7.68 10.89 -14.88
CA LEU A 10 -8.19 12.08 -14.19
C LEU A 10 -7.70 13.36 -14.88
N GLY A 11 -8.65 14.21 -15.25
CA GLY A 11 -8.37 15.56 -15.75
C GLY A 11 -8.18 16.57 -14.61
N THR A 12 -7.92 17.83 -14.96
CA THR A 12 -7.88 18.94 -14.01
C THR A 12 -9.22 19.05 -13.26
N GLY A 13 -9.21 18.81 -11.94
CA GLY A 13 -10.43 18.77 -11.12
C GLY A 13 -11.27 17.49 -11.26
N GLY A 14 -10.81 16.52 -12.08
CA GLY A 14 -11.43 15.21 -12.19
C GLY A 14 -11.16 14.40 -10.94
N SER A 15 -12.22 14.04 -10.22
CA SER A 15 -12.16 13.10 -9.11
C SER A 15 -13.19 12.00 -9.28
N LEU A 16 -12.83 10.77 -8.94
CA LEU A 16 -13.79 9.71 -8.65
C LEU A 16 -14.62 10.10 -7.41
N PRO A 17 -15.85 9.56 -7.26
CA PRO A 17 -16.66 9.78 -6.07
C PRO A 17 -15.90 9.44 -4.79
N ASN A 18 -15.79 10.41 -3.89
CA ASN A 18 -15.09 10.24 -2.63
C ASN A 18 -15.78 9.16 -1.77
N GLY A 19 -14.99 8.24 -1.22
CA GLY A 19 -15.49 7.19 -0.32
C GLY A 19 -16.26 6.04 -1.01
N GLY A 20 -16.52 6.13 -2.32
CA GLY A 20 -17.12 5.03 -3.09
C GLY A 20 -16.13 3.88 -3.32
N PRO A 21 -16.62 2.63 -3.50
CA PRO A 21 -15.76 1.51 -3.86
C PRO A 21 -15.19 1.68 -5.27
N LEU A 22 -13.88 1.47 -5.41
CA LEU A 22 -13.16 1.42 -6.66
C LEU A 22 -12.63 0.00 -6.89
N ALA A 23 -13.14 -0.64 -7.94
CA ALA A 23 -12.65 -1.92 -8.44
C ALA A 23 -11.92 -1.72 -9.77
N VAL A 24 -10.67 -2.17 -9.85
CA VAL A 24 -9.84 -2.18 -11.07
C VAL A 24 -9.63 -3.64 -11.50
N ASN A 25 -10.45 -4.13 -12.42
CA ASN A 25 -10.40 -5.52 -12.90
C ASN A 25 -9.82 -5.63 -14.32
N GLY A 26 -9.28 -4.53 -14.84
CA GLY A 26 -8.73 -4.37 -16.17
C GLY A 26 -8.53 -2.89 -16.47
N GLY A 27 -7.89 -2.58 -17.61
CA GLY A 27 -7.64 -1.24 -18.07
C GLY A 27 -6.62 -0.49 -17.22
N VAL A 28 -6.57 0.82 -17.40
CA VAL A 28 -5.66 1.71 -16.68
C VAL A 28 -6.46 2.78 -15.95
N LEU A 29 -6.29 2.90 -14.64
CA LEU A 29 -6.65 4.10 -13.90
C LEU A 29 -5.42 4.99 -13.84
N ASP A 30 -5.44 6.14 -14.50
CA ASP A 30 -4.35 7.12 -14.43
C ASP A 30 -4.80 8.34 -13.61
N LEU A 31 -4.18 8.54 -12.44
CA LEU A 31 -4.43 9.72 -11.62
C LEU A 31 -3.84 10.99 -12.21
N ASN A 32 -2.92 10.88 -13.18
CA ASN A 32 -2.30 12.00 -13.86
C ASN A 32 -1.73 13.06 -12.88
N GLY A 33 -1.12 12.60 -11.78
CA GLY A 33 -0.56 13.47 -10.75
C GLY A 33 -1.56 14.02 -9.72
N HIS A 34 -2.85 13.69 -9.80
CA HIS A 34 -3.88 14.20 -8.89
C HIS A 34 -4.03 13.35 -7.62
N THR A 35 -4.64 13.95 -6.60
CA THR A 35 -5.01 13.24 -5.37
C THR A 35 -6.43 12.68 -5.49
N GLN A 36 -6.59 11.42 -5.10
CA GLN A 36 -7.88 10.75 -5.09
C GLN A 36 -8.09 10.01 -3.78
N THR A 37 -9.30 10.13 -3.21
CA THR A 37 -9.74 9.30 -2.10
C THR A 37 -10.86 8.37 -2.56
N VAL A 38 -10.76 7.10 -2.21
CA VAL A 38 -11.78 6.06 -2.45
C VAL A 38 -12.08 5.33 -1.15
N GLY A 39 -13.22 4.65 -1.10
CA GLY A 39 -13.55 3.75 0.01
C GLY A 39 -12.77 2.45 -0.12
N ALA A 40 -13.48 1.37 -0.48
CA ALA A 40 -12.86 0.10 -0.85
C ALA A 40 -12.03 0.23 -2.12
N LEU A 41 -10.79 -0.26 -2.09
CA LEU A 41 -9.94 -0.40 -3.27
C LEU A 41 -9.69 -1.89 -3.51
N SER A 42 -10.20 -2.42 -4.60
CA SER A 42 -10.03 -3.84 -4.97
C SER A 42 -9.69 -3.99 -6.43
N GLY A 43 -9.23 -5.18 -6.83
CA GLY A 43 -8.93 -5.44 -8.22
C GLY A 43 -8.22 -6.77 -8.44
N ALA A 44 -8.45 -7.37 -9.60
CA ALA A 44 -7.83 -8.62 -10.03
C ALA A 44 -6.97 -8.48 -11.30
N GLY A 45 -6.72 -7.25 -11.77
CA GLY A 45 -5.94 -6.98 -12.98
C GLY A 45 -5.90 -5.48 -13.33
N GLY A 46 -5.41 -5.16 -14.52
CA GLY A 46 -5.20 -3.78 -14.97
C GLY A 46 -4.02 -3.09 -14.29
N ALA A 47 -3.98 -1.76 -14.37
CA ALA A 47 -2.95 -0.95 -13.74
C ALA A 47 -3.52 0.33 -13.12
N ILE A 48 -2.85 0.82 -12.07
CA ILE A 48 -3.05 2.14 -11.49
C ILE A 48 -1.75 2.93 -11.68
N LEU A 49 -1.83 4.04 -12.42
CA LEU A 49 -0.74 4.99 -12.60
C LEU A 49 -0.99 6.17 -11.67
N LEU A 50 -0.11 6.35 -10.68
CA LEU A 50 -0.22 7.47 -9.74
C LEU A 50 0.28 8.78 -10.36
N GLY A 51 1.22 8.72 -11.31
CA GLY A 51 2.01 9.90 -11.70
C GLY A 51 2.76 10.44 -10.49
N SER A 52 2.62 11.73 -10.18
CA SER A 52 3.05 12.36 -8.92
C SER A 52 1.94 12.43 -7.85
N GLY A 53 0.79 11.81 -8.10
CA GLY A 53 -0.43 11.95 -7.32
C GLY A 53 -0.47 11.10 -6.06
N SER A 54 -1.59 11.15 -5.34
CA SER A 54 -1.78 10.37 -4.11
C SER A 54 -3.11 9.64 -4.14
N LEU A 55 -3.07 8.33 -3.89
CA LEU A 55 -4.27 7.50 -3.75
C LEU A 55 -4.51 7.19 -2.28
N THR A 56 -5.68 7.55 -1.75
CA THR A 56 -6.11 7.20 -0.40
C THR A 56 -7.25 6.21 -0.44
N THR A 57 -7.15 5.12 0.33
CA THR A 57 -8.25 4.19 0.59
C THR A 57 -8.67 4.24 2.05
N SER A 58 -9.97 4.47 2.28
CA SER A 58 -10.59 4.64 3.60
C SER A 58 -11.56 3.51 3.98
N SER A 59 -11.47 2.36 3.30
CA SER A 59 -12.33 1.19 3.55
C SER A 59 -12.29 0.66 4.99
N GLY A 60 -13.46 0.47 5.59
CA GLY A 60 -13.61 -0.33 6.81
C GLY A 60 -13.64 -1.84 6.57
N ALA A 61 -13.83 -2.28 5.32
CA ALA A 61 -13.87 -3.68 4.93
C ALA A 61 -12.53 -4.16 4.38
N ASP A 62 -12.29 -5.46 4.50
CA ASP A 62 -11.13 -6.13 3.93
C ASP A 62 -11.23 -6.18 2.40
N THR A 63 -10.11 -5.91 1.73
CA THR A 63 -10.01 -5.83 0.27
C THR A 63 -8.70 -6.44 -0.22
N VAL A 64 -8.74 -7.02 -1.42
CA VAL A 64 -7.58 -7.55 -2.12
C VAL A 64 -7.39 -6.77 -3.42
N LEU A 65 -6.15 -6.33 -3.64
CA LEU A 65 -5.73 -5.65 -4.84
C LEU A 65 -4.56 -6.41 -5.48
N ALA A 66 -4.87 -7.10 -6.57
CA ALA A 66 -3.93 -7.76 -7.47
C ALA A 66 -3.64 -6.92 -8.73
N THR A 67 -3.87 -5.62 -8.65
CA THR A 67 -3.61 -4.63 -9.70
C THR A 67 -2.25 -3.98 -9.46
N ASP A 68 -1.43 -3.83 -10.51
CA ASP A 68 -0.14 -3.17 -10.40
C ASP A 68 -0.31 -1.65 -10.17
N ILE A 69 0.36 -1.12 -9.14
CA ILE A 69 0.46 0.32 -8.91
C ILE A 69 1.87 0.80 -9.28
N SER A 70 1.95 1.89 -10.04
CA SER A 70 3.22 2.47 -10.51
C SER A 70 3.23 4.01 -10.47
N GLY A 71 4.41 4.61 -10.62
CA GLY A 71 4.63 6.06 -10.62
C GLY A 71 5.41 6.58 -9.41
N SER A 72 5.64 7.89 -9.36
CA SER A 72 6.33 8.54 -8.23
C SER A 72 5.42 8.90 -7.05
N GLY A 73 4.11 8.76 -7.23
CA GLY A 73 3.08 9.12 -6.28
C GLY A 73 2.99 8.20 -5.05
N SER A 74 2.13 8.57 -4.12
CA SER A 74 1.97 7.91 -2.82
C SER A 74 0.68 7.10 -2.68
N LEU A 75 0.70 6.11 -1.80
CA LEU A 75 -0.48 5.36 -1.38
C LEU A 75 -0.74 5.60 0.12
N THR A 76 -1.96 5.95 0.48
CA THR A 76 -2.39 6.06 1.88
C THR A 76 -3.48 5.05 2.21
N LYS A 77 -3.23 4.22 3.22
CA LYS A 77 -4.19 3.27 3.80
C LYS A 77 -4.71 3.83 5.12
N ALA A 78 -5.93 4.35 5.12
CA ALA A 78 -6.51 5.07 6.26
C ALA A 78 -7.67 4.34 6.95
N GLY A 79 -8.41 3.49 6.23
CA GLY A 79 -9.59 2.79 6.77
C GLY A 79 -9.25 1.66 7.75
N THR A 80 -10.22 1.20 8.55
CA THR A 80 -10.00 0.18 9.60
C THR A 80 -9.82 -1.24 9.07
N GLY A 81 -10.23 -1.53 7.83
CA GLY A 81 -10.10 -2.87 7.23
C GLY A 81 -8.67 -3.24 6.84
N THR A 82 -8.51 -4.37 6.18
CA THR A 82 -7.25 -4.84 5.61
C THR A 82 -7.18 -4.53 4.12
N LEU A 83 -6.10 -3.90 3.65
CA LEU A 83 -5.76 -3.88 2.22
C LEU A 83 -4.66 -4.91 1.98
N THR A 84 -4.96 -5.93 1.18
CA THR A 84 -3.98 -6.94 0.77
C THR A 84 -3.47 -6.63 -0.62
N LEU A 85 -2.20 -6.26 -0.74
CA LEU A 85 -1.51 -6.08 -2.01
C LEU A 85 -0.86 -7.40 -2.43
N THR A 86 -1.33 -8.00 -3.52
CA THR A 86 -0.76 -9.24 -4.06
C THR A 86 0.05 -9.01 -5.34
N ALA A 87 -0.12 -7.85 -5.98
CA ALA A 87 0.68 -7.39 -7.11
C ALA A 87 2.09 -6.89 -6.70
N ASN A 88 3.00 -6.82 -7.67
CA ASN A 88 4.35 -6.29 -7.45
C ASN A 88 4.37 -4.80 -7.79
N ASN A 89 4.01 -3.98 -6.81
CA ASN A 89 3.89 -2.54 -7.03
C ASN A 89 5.27 -1.89 -7.18
N THR A 90 5.40 -1.04 -8.19
CA THR A 90 6.66 -0.40 -8.59
C THR A 90 6.71 1.10 -8.29
N TYR A 91 5.67 1.65 -7.64
CA TYR A 91 5.69 3.04 -7.25
C TYR A 91 6.78 3.33 -6.21
N THR A 92 7.38 4.51 -6.32
CA THR A 92 8.53 4.91 -5.50
C THR A 92 8.16 5.88 -4.38
N GLY A 93 6.99 6.52 -4.46
CA GLY A 93 6.51 7.40 -3.40
C GLY A 93 6.16 6.64 -2.12
N THR A 94 6.08 7.36 -1.01
CA THR A 94 5.86 6.77 0.31
C THR A 94 4.46 6.14 0.42
N THR A 95 4.41 4.94 0.97
CA THR A 95 3.17 4.32 1.48
C THR A 95 2.95 4.76 2.92
N THR A 96 1.80 5.35 3.23
CA THR A 96 1.41 5.68 4.61
C THR A 96 0.30 4.77 5.09
N ILE A 97 0.51 4.11 6.23
CA ILE A 97 -0.49 3.30 6.91
C ILE A 97 -0.97 4.09 8.13
N SER A 98 -2.09 4.78 7.99
CA SER A 98 -2.70 5.58 9.06
C SER A 98 -3.76 4.81 9.85
N GLY A 99 -4.28 3.70 9.31
CA GLY A 99 -5.31 2.90 9.98
C GLY A 99 -5.46 1.48 9.43
N GLY A 100 -5.98 0.59 10.28
CA GLY A 100 -6.21 -0.82 9.96
C GLY A 100 -4.91 -1.58 9.63
N THR A 101 -4.99 -2.44 8.62
CA THR A 101 -3.86 -3.27 8.19
C THR A 101 -3.53 -3.06 6.73
N LEU A 102 -2.23 -2.92 6.42
CA LEU A 102 -1.69 -3.16 5.08
C LEU A 102 -0.99 -4.52 5.09
N GLN A 103 -1.46 -5.45 4.26
CA GLN A 103 -0.82 -6.74 4.06
C GLN A 103 -0.11 -6.78 2.71
N LEU A 104 1.17 -7.16 2.74
CA LEU A 104 2.00 -7.40 1.58
C LEU A 104 2.10 -8.90 1.33
N GLY A 105 1.50 -9.34 0.22
CA GLY A 105 1.41 -10.73 -0.20
C GLY A 105 0.23 -11.48 0.45
N ASN A 106 -0.04 -12.68 -0.06
CA ASN A 106 -1.06 -13.60 0.45
C ASN A 106 -0.55 -15.05 0.57
N GLY A 107 0.76 -15.22 0.80
CA GLY A 107 1.45 -16.51 0.84
C GLY A 107 2.19 -16.86 -0.45
N GLY A 108 1.97 -16.10 -1.52
CA GLY A 108 2.75 -16.18 -2.76
C GLY A 108 4.03 -15.34 -2.75
N SER A 109 4.69 -15.27 -3.91
CA SER A 109 5.90 -14.47 -4.16
C SER A 109 5.62 -13.05 -4.68
N GLY A 110 4.35 -12.64 -4.70
CA GLY A 110 3.90 -11.30 -5.05
C GLY A 110 3.50 -10.51 -3.81
N GLY A 111 3.21 -9.22 -4.00
CA GLY A 111 2.89 -8.30 -2.90
C GLY A 111 4.11 -7.53 -2.45
N ARG A 112 4.68 -6.75 -3.38
CA ARG A 112 5.84 -5.89 -3.14
C ARG A 112 5.46 -4.42 -3.23
N VAL A 113 6.21 -3.58 -2.51
CA VAL A 113 6.23 -2.11 -2.62
C VAL A 113 7.70 -1.68 -2.66
N ILE A 114 8.05 -0.75 -3.56
CA ILE A 114 9.42 -0.23 -3.70
C ILE A 114 9.65 0.97 -2.77
N GLY A 115 8.70 1.90 -2.69
CA GLY A 115 8.79 3.10 -1.86
C GLY A 115 8.92 2.83 -0.36
N ASN A 116 9.24 3.89 0.39
CA ASN A 116 9.27 3.86 1.85
C ASN A 116 7.88 3.58 2.43
N ILE A 117 7.82 3.00 3.63
CA ILE A 117 6.58 2.75 4.34
C ILE A 117 6.60 3.50 5.68
N THR A 118 5.69 4.45 5.86
CA THR A 118 5.37 5.04 7.15
C THR A 118 4.23 4.27 7.79
N ASN A 119 4.54 3.42 8.76
CA ASN A 119 3.60 2.55 9.44
C ASN A 119 3.18 3.14 10.80
N ASN A 120 1.96 3.68 10.88
CA ASN A 120 1.35 4.15 12.13
C ASN A 120 0.21 3.24 12.63
N ALA A 121 -0.01 2.08 11.97
CA ALA A 121 -1.00 1.09 12.36
C ALA A 121 -0.40 -0.32 12.29
N THR A 122 -0.86 -1.18 11.37
CA THR A 122 -0.32 -2.54 11.22
C THR A 122 0.18 -2.79 9.79
N LEU A 123 1.42 -3.25 9.66
CA LEU A 123 2.00 -3.79 8.44
C LEU A 123 2.20 -5.29 8.58
N VAL A 124 1.64 -6.08 7.68
CA VAL A 124 1.77 -7.54 7.66
C VAL A 124 2.56 -7.97 6.42
N PHE A 125 3.55 -8.84 6.61
CA PHE A 125 4.21 -9.57 5.53
C PHE A 125 3.73 -11.02 5.50
N ASN A 126 3.03 -11.39 4.42
CA ASN A 126 2.68 -12.77 4.10
C ASN A 126 3.22 -13.09 2.70
N HIS A 127 4.53 -13.31 2.62
CA HIS A 127 5.26 -13.47 1.37
C HIS A 127 6.18 -14.70 1.42
N SER A 128 6.23 -15.48 0.34
CA SER A 128 6.99 -16.74 0.28
C SER A 128 8.45 -16.60 -0.16
N ALA A 129 8.87 -15.47 -0.73
CA ALA A 129 10.30 -15.27 -1.06
C ALA A 129 11.20 -15.18 0.18
N SER A 130 12.44 -15.62 0.01
CA SER A 130 13.49 -15.57 1.03
C SER A 130 14.81 -15.12 0.37
N PRO A 131 15.33 -13.91 0.67
CA PRO A 131 14.72 -12.88 1.52
C PRO A 131 13.49 -12.23 0.86
N ILE A 132 12.60 -11.66 1.67
CA ILE A 132 11.52 -10.78 1.15
C ILE A 132 12.16 -9.48 0.62
N PRO A 133 12.00 -9.14 -0.67
CA PRO A 133 12.56 -7.92 -1.23
C PRO A 133 11.75 -6.70 -0.81
N ILE A 134 12.28 -5.95 0.16
CA ILE A 134 11.87 -4.59 0.49
C ILE A 134 13.00 -3.63 0.14
N SER A 135 12.71 -2.59 -0.62
CA SER A 135 13.71 -1.60 -1.06
C SER A 135 13.66 -0.30 -0.26
N GLY A 136 12.50 0.02 0.32
CA GLY A 136 12.30 1.22 1.13
C GLY A 136 12.58 1.03 2.62
N ILE A 137 12.64 2.15 3.34
CA ILE A 137 12.71 2.19 4.81
C ILE A 137 11.30 2.02 5.38
N ILE A 138 11.17 1.24 6.46
CA ILE A 138 9.97 1.19 7.28
C ILE A 138 10.18 2.09 8.51
N SER A 139 9.28 3.05 8.73
CA SER A 139 9.31 3.99 9.86
C SER A 139 7.93 4.08 10.52
N GLY A 140 7.80 4.85 11.60
CA GLY A 140 6.53 5.07 12.32
C GLY A 140 6.41 4.28 13.63
N THR A 141 5.24 4.36 14.26
CA THR A 141 4.95 3.79 15.60
C THR A 141 4.13 2.51 15.56
N GLY A 142 3.75 2.03 14.38
CA GLY A 142 2.90 0.88 14.18
C GLY A 142 3.60 -0.46 14.37
N ALA A 143 2.80 -1.54 14.39
CA ALA A 143 3.30 -2.91 14.48
C ALA A 143 3.70 -3.45 13.10
N VAL A 144 4.79 -4.20 13.05
CA VAL A 144 5.20 -5.00 11.89
C VAL A 144 5.07 -6.47 12.24
N ILE A 145 4.25 -7.20 11.49
CA ILE A 145 3.96 -8.62 11.71
C ILE A 145 4.44 -9.41 10.50
N LYS A 146 5.10 -10.54 10.75
CA LYS A 146 5.47 -11.50 9.71
C LYS A 146 4.73 -12.81 9.96
N GLN A 147 3.98 -13.29 8.97
CA GLN A 147 3.18 -14.52 9.10
C GLN A 147 3.96 -15.79 8.72
N ASN A 148 5.11 -15.66 8.03
CA ASN A 148 5.83 -16.77 7.42
C ASN A 148 7.23 -16.93 8.04
N VAL A 149 7.82 -18.13 7.99
CA VAL A 149 9.16 -18.42 8.55
C VAL A 149 10.34 -17.86 7.75
N ASN A 150 10.09 -17.23 6.59
CA ASN A 150 11.14 -16.73 5.69
C ASN A 150 12.03 -15.67 6.34
N LEU A 151 13.18 -15.36 5.75
CA LEU A 151 13.99 -14.22 6.20
C LEU A 151 13.34 -12.90 5.75
N LEU A 152 13.02 -12.00 6.70
CA LEU A 152 12.68 -10.60 6.40
C LEU A 152 13.93 -9.76 6.63
N ASN A 153 14.53 -9.26 5.56
CA ASN A 153 15.69 -8.39 5.67
C ASN A 153 15.24 -6.93 5.75
N LEU A 154 15.13 -6.37 6.95
CA LEU A 154 14.93 -4.95 7.19
C LEU A 154 16.28 -4.22 7.09
N SER A 155 16.85 -4.09 5.89
CA SER A 155 18.19 -3.50 5.71
C SER A 155 18.26 -1.98 5.94
N GLY A 156 17.17 -1.33 6.38
CA GLY A 156 17.13 0.08 6.76
C GLY A 156 17.26 0.30 8.28
N ILE A 157 17.57 1.53 8.70
CA ILE A 157 17.57 1.91 10.13
C ILE A 157 16.15 1.75 10.68
N ASN A 158 15.91 0.67 11.43
CA ASN A 158 14.70 0.47 12.20
C ASN A 158 14.96 1.05 13.60
N ILE A 159 14.36 2.18 13.96
CA ILE A 159 14.60 2.81 15.27
C ILE A 159 13.63 2.20 16.30
N PRO A 160 14.07 1.28 17.18
CA PRO A 160 13.26 0.91 18.34
C PRO A 160 13.12 2.11 19.28
N VAL A 161 11.91 2.37 19.77
CA VAL A 161 11.71 3.35 20.85
C VAL A 161 12.42 2.83 22.10
N ARG A 162 13.45 3.55 22.56
CA ARG A 162 14.13 3.25 23.83
C ARG A 162 13.13 3.45 24.98
N PRO A 163 12.94 2.48 25.91
CA PRO A 163 12.10 2.70 27.08
C PRO A 163 12.68 3.84 27.94
N PRO A 164 11.84 4.63 28.64
CA PRO A 164 12.31 5.68 29.51
C PRO A 164 13.27 5.10 30.55
N SER A 165 14.49 5.63 30.61
CA SER A 165 15.45 5.28 31.65
C SER A 165 14.88 5.73 32.99
N THR A 166 14.58 4.77 33.88
CA THR A 166 14.33 5.09 35.28
C THR A 166 15.59 5.74 35.86
N PRO A 167 15.50 6.92 36.49
CA PRO A 167 16.64 7.49 37.18
C PRO A 167 17.05 6.54 38.30
N VAL A 168 18.29 6.05 38.26
CA VAL A 168 18.89 5.38 39.42
C VAL A 168 19.15 6.47 40.45
N ARG A 169 18.56 6.33 41.63
CA ARG A 169 18.78 7.21 42.78
C ARG A 169 19.57 6.47 43.84
#